data_AF-A0A535YN65-F1
#
_entry.id   AF-A0A535YN65-F1
#
_cell.length_a   1.000
_cell.length_b   1.000
_cell.length_c   1.000
_cell.angle_alpha   90.00
_cell.angle_beta   90.00
_cell.angle_gamma   90.00
#
_symmetry.space_group_name_H-M   'P 1'
#
loop_
_entity.id
_entity.type
_entity.pdbx_description
1 polymer ?
#
loop_
_entity_poly.entity_id
_entity_poly.type
_entity_poly.pdbx_seq_one_letter_code
_entity_poly.pdbx_strand_id
1 'polypeptide(L)'
;MATDAVGNRTTQAAAYLVGYRICPLFDLDQSKKAGSTVPVRLQLCDAAGANASSLAIAVTALAVDGAAPADSGTANPGNTFRFEADLGGSGGYVYNLSTRGLAPGRHTLTLEAAGDAMIHRIDFLLR
;
A
#
# COMPACT_ATOMS: atom_id res chain seq x y z
N MET A 1 26.54 16.09 13.07
CA MET A 1 27.62 15.57 12.20
C MET A 1 28.90 15.75 12.98
N ALA A 2 29.55 14.68 13.41
CA ALA A 2 30.84 14.77 14.08
C ALA A 2 31.91 14.38 13.06
N THR A 3 32.75 15.36 12.70
CA THR A 3 33.86 15.20 11.77
C THR A 3 35.12 15.03 12.62
N ASP A 4 35.88 13.95 12.43
CA ASP A 4 37.28 13.93 12.89
C ASP A 4 38.22 14.44 11.78
N ALA A 5 39.40 14.90 12.19
CA ALA A 5 40.37 15.62 11.37
C ALA A 5 41.15 14.76 10.35
N VAL A 6 40.79 13.49 10.10
CA VAL A 6 41.47 12.61 9.13
C VAL A 6 40.57 12.18 7.97
N GLY A 7 39.37 12.76 7.83
CA GLY A 7 38.55 12.58 6.63
C GLY A 7 37.91 11.19 6.50
N ASN A 8 37.88 10.41 7.56
CA ASN A 8 37.18 9.12 7.55
C ASN A 8 35.66 9.37 7.69
N ARG A 9 34.94 9.29 6.57
CA ARG A 9 33.47 9.37 6.55
C ARG A 9 32.90 7.98 6.80
N THR A 10 32.60 7.65 8.04
CA THR A 10 31.80 6.48 8.36
C THR A 10 30.34 6.78 8.01
N THR A 11 29.82 6.16 6.95
CA THR A 11 28.38 6.18 6.66
C THR A 11 27.68 5.36 7.74
N GLN A 12 27.21 6.02 8.80
CA GLN A 12 26.34 5.39 9.78
C GLN A 12 24.97 5.24 9.12
N ALA A 13 24.66 4.05 8.61
CA ALA A 13 23.31 3.71 8.21
C ALA A 13 22.48 3.55 9.49
N ALA A 14 21.80 4.63 9.91
CA ALA A 14 20.74 4.53 10.88
C ALA A 14 19.55 3.87 10.18
N ALA A 15 19.14 2.69 10.62
CA ALA A 15 17.88 2.09 10.22
C ALA A 15 16.76 2.95 10.83
N TYR A 16 16.27 3.94 10.08
CA TYR A 16 15.10 4.70 10.48
C TYR A 16 13.88 3.82 10.22
N LEU A 17 13.17 3.43 11.28
CA LEU A 17 11.89 2.77 11.14
C LEU A 17 10.90 3.83 10.65
N VAL A 18 10.50 3.76 9.38
CA VAL A 18 9.41 4.58 8.89
C VAL A 18 8.11 3.88 9.30
N GLY A 19 7.19 4.59 9.94
CA GLY A 19 5.85 4.10 10.20
C GLY A 19 4.88 4.90 9.36
N TYR A 20 4.41 4.34 8.24
CA TYR A 20 3.36 4.98 7.46
C TYR A 20 1.99 4.64 8.04
N ARG A 21 1.04 5.53 7.82
CA ARG A 21 -0.38 5.23 7.94
C ARG A 21 -0.95 4.99 6.56
N ILE A 22 -1.96 4.13 6.46
CA ILE A 22 -2.72 3.99 5.22
C ILE A 22 -3.88 4.99 5.24
N CYS A 23 -3.95 5.80 4.19
CA CYS A 23 -5.05 6.71 3.91
C CYS A 23 -5.83 6.21 2.69
N PRO A 24 -6.96 5.49 2.87
CA PRO A 24 -7.77 5.01 1.77
C PRO A 24 -8.36 6.19 0.97
N LEU A 25 -8.23 6.14 -0.35
CA LEU A 25 -8.94 7.01 -1.29
C LEU A 25 -10.13 6.29 -1.96
N PHE A 26 -10.50 5.14 -1.41
CA PHE A 26 -11.66 4.36 -1.81
C PHE A 26 -12.55 4.12 -0.59
N ASP A 27 -13.86 4.11 -0.83
CA ASP A 27 -14.85 3.85 0.20
C ASP A 27 -14.81 2.36 0.60
N LEU A 28 -14.41 2.12 1.86
CA LEU A 28 -14.29 0.80 2.48
C LEU A 28 -15.65 0.20 2.89
N ASP A 29 -16.61 1.07 3.20
CA ASP A 29 -17.94 0.70 3.71
C ASP A 29 -18.94 0.52 2.56
N GLN A 30 -18.62 1.05 1.38
CA GLN A 30 -19.41 0.79 0.18
C GLN A 30 -19.19 -0.63 -0.33
N SER A 31 -20.23 -1.47 -0.17
CA SER A 31 -20.26 -2.82 -0.73
C SER A 31 -19.99 -2.85 -2.25
N LYS A 32 -18.93 -3.55 -2.64
CA LYS A 32 -18.55 -3.78 -4.03
C LYS A 32 -19.12 -5.11 -4.51
N LYS A 33 -19.25 -5.29 -5.81
CA LYS A 33 -19.78 -6.54 -6.37
C LYS A 33 -18.77 -7.68 -6.18
N ALA A 34 -19.21 -8.82 -5.66
CA ALA A 34 -18.39 -10.03 -5.64
C ALA A 34 -18.10 -10.52 -7.07
N GLY A 35 -16.90 -11.06 -7.31
CA GLY A 35 -16.48 -11.53 -8.63
C GLY A 35 -16.18 -10.43 -9.66
N SER A 36 -15.98 -9.18 -9.24
CA SER A 36 -15.59 -8.07 -10.12
C SER A 36 -14.16 -7.60 -9.85
N THR A 37 -13.72 -6.59 -10.62
CA THR A 37 -12.52 -5.83 -10.29
C THR A 37 -12.87 -4.74 -9.28
N VAL A 38 -12.15 -4.69 -8.17
CA VAL A 38 -12.24 -3.63 -7.15
C VAL A 38 -10.96 -2.80 -7.20
N PRO A 39 -11.01 -1.54 -7.65
CA PRO A 39 -9.84 -0.66 -7.62
C PRO A 39 -9.60 -0.18 -6.19
N VAL A 40 -8.58 -0.74 -5.55
CA VAL A 40 -8.07 -0.31 -4.25
C VAL A 40 -7.17 0.89 -4.49
N ARG A 41 -7.57 2.05 -3.96
CA ARG A 41 -6.85 3.33 -4.14
C ARG A 41 -6.45 3.86 -2.77
N LEU A 42 -5.17 4.12 -2.53
CA LEU A 42 -4.70 4.57 -1.23
C LEU A 42 -3.51 5.50 -1.33
N GLN A 43 -3.23 6.18 -0.24
CA GLN A 43 -2.01 6.94 0.01
C GLN A 43 -1.28 6.39 1.23
N LEU A 44 0.03 6.51 1.22
CA LEU A 44 0.82 6.47 2.45
C LEU A 44 0.78 7.85 3.06
N CYS A 45 0.51 7.91 4.36
CA CYS A 45 0.47 9.14 5.14
C CYS A 45 1.50 9.08 6.26
N ASP A 46 2.05 10.23 6.63
CA ASP A 46 2.84 10.34 7.85
C ASP A 46 1.96 10.35 9.12
N ALA A 47 2.60 10.49 10.29
CA ALA A 47 1.90 10.56 11.56
C ALA A 47 0.91 11.75 11.66
N ALA A 48 1.19 12.85 10.97
CA ALA A 48 0.33 14.03 10.91
C ALA A 48 -0.81 13.90 9.88
N GLY A 49 -0.82 12.83 9.09
CA GLY A 49 -1.80 12.60 8.02
C GLY A 49 -1.45 13.29 6.70
N ALA A 50 -0.23 13.83 6.56
CA ALA A 50 0.24 14.39 5.30
C ALA A 50 0.64 13.25 4.35
N ASN A 51 0.36 13.43 3.06
CA ASN A 51 0.68 12.44 2.05
C ASN A 51 2.21 12.27 1.93
N ALA A 52 2.68 11.04 2.15
CA ALA A 52 4.06 10.60 2.04
C ALA A 52 4.26 9.62 0.86
N SER A 53 3.24 9.46 0.01
CA SER A 53 3.29 8.58 -1.16
C SER A 53 4.37 9.04 -2.15
N SER A 54 5.08 8.07 -2.72
CA SER A 54 6.15 8.33 -3.69
C SER A 54 6.36 7.13 -4.60
N LEU A 55 6.74 7.38 -5.86
CA LEU A 55 7.17 6.34 -6.79
C LEU A 55 8.35 5.50 -6.25
N ALA A 56 9.16 6.07 -5.35
CA ALA A 56 10.31 5.38 -4.75
C ALA A 56 9.92 4.36 -3.67
N ILE A 57 8.68 4.39 -3.18
CA ILE A 57 8.19 3.47 -2.14
C ILE A 57 7.31 2.43 -2.83
N ALA A 58 7.80 1.19 -2.90
CA ALA A 58 7.01 0.07 -3.39
C ALA A 58 5.95 -0.30 -2.34
N VAL A 59 4.70 -0.48 -2.78
CA VAL A 59 3.62 -1.00 -1.95
C VAL A 59 3.17 -2.33 -2.54
N THR A 60 3.12 -3.37 -1.72
CA THR A 60 2.88 -4.75 -2.17
C THR A 60 1.67 -5.34 -1.46
N ALA A 61 0.72 -5.88 -2.22
CA ALA A 61 -0.36 -6.69 -1.68
C ALA A 61 0.17 -8.08 -1.30
N LEU A 62 -0.02 -8.46 -0.04
CA LEU A 62 0.47 -9.73 0.50
C LEU A 62 -0.61 -10.82 0.50
N ALA A 63 -1.83 -10.47 0.92
CA ALA A 63 -2.92 -11.44 1.03
C ALA A 63 -4.31 -10.80 1.02
N VAL A 64 -5.32 -11.55 0.59
CA VAL A 64 -6.73 -11.32 0.94
C VAL A 64 -7.20 -12.50 1.79
N ASP A 65 -7.62 -12.22 3.02
CA ASP A 65 -8.01 -13.24 4.02
C ASP A 65 -6.99 -14.36 4.23
N GLY A 66 -5.70 -14.03 4.12
CA GLY A 66 -4.60 -14.99 4.27
C GLY A 66 -4.28 -15.81 3.01
N ALA A 67 -5.03 -15.64 1.92
CA ALA A 67 -4.72 -16.23 0.61
C ALA A 67 -4.00 -15.22 -0.29
N ALA A 68 -3.18 -15.71 -1.24
CA ALA A 68 -2.50 -14.84 -2.20
C ALA A 68 -3.51 -13.97 -2.97
N PRO A 69 -3.26 -12.65 -3.09
CA PRO A 69 -4.18 -11.77 -3.80
C PRO A 69 -4.10 -12.05 -5.31
N ALA A 70 -5.21 -11.82 -6.00
CA ALA A 70 -5.28 -11.88 -7.45
C ALA A 70 -5.55 -10.48 -8.00
N ASP A 71 -4.85 -10.09 -9.05
CA ASP A 71 -5.13 -8.86 -9.78
C ASP A 71 -5.97 -9.15 -11.04
N SER A 72 -6.63 -8.12 -11.55
CA SER A 72 -7.45 -8.25 -12.75
C SER A 72 -6.61 -8.04 -14.01
N GLY A 73 -6.46 -9.08 -14.82
CA GLY A 73 -5.82 -8.97 -16.14
C GLY A 73 -4.34 -8.60 -16.10
N THR A 74 -3.61 -9.02 -15.06
CA THR A 74 -2.18 -8.71 -14.89
C THR A 74 -1.92 -7.20 -14.74
N ALA A 75 -2.89 -6.44 -14.23
CA ALA A 75 -2.80 -5.00 -14.02
C ALA A 75 -1.78 -4.59 -12.94
N ASN A 76 -1.40 -5.50 -12.06
CA ASN A 76 -0.48 -5.29 -10.94
C ASN A 76 0.54 -6.45 -10.85
N PRO A 77 1.51 -6.52 -11.79
CA PRO A 77 2.54 -7.56 -11.78
C PRO A 77 3.27 -7.64 -10.43
N GLY A 78 3.51 -8.87 -9.96
CA GLY A 78 4.18 -9.10 -8.67
C GLY A 78 3.41 -8.58 -7.45
N ASN A 79 2.08 -8.43 -7.58
CA ASN A 79 1.19 -7.87 -6.56
C ASN A 79 1.58 -6.45 -6.12
N THR A 80 2.34 -5.73 -6.95
CA THR A 80 2.80 -4.37 -6.63
C THR A 80 1.76 -3.35 -7.05
N PHE A 81 1.43 -2.44 -6.16
CA PHE A 81 0.56 -1.31 -6.48
C PHE A 81 1.25 -0.38 -7.46
N ARG A 82 0.49 0.15 -8.41
CA ARG A 82 0.99 1.16 -9.34
C ARG A 82 0.89 2.54 -8.70
N PHE A 83 2.00 3.28 -8.69
CA PHE A 83 1.98 4.69 -8.30
C PHE A 83 1.39 5.57 -9.40
N GLU A 84 0.51 6.50 -9.02
CA GLU A 84 -0.16 7.46 -9.88
C GLU A 84 0.01 8.85 -9.27
N ALA A 85 0.72 9.76 -9.95
CA ALA A 85 1.15 11.05 -9.40
C ALA A 85 -0.01 12.02 -9.11
N ASP A 86 -1.13 11.89 -9.82
CA ASP A 86 -2.29 12.77 -9.67
C ASP A 86 -3.40 12.16 -8.81
N LEU A 87 -3.22 10.93 -8.29
CA LEU A 87 -4.22 10.28 -7.47
C LEU A 87 -4.44 11.05 -6.17
N GLY A 88 -5.70 11.41 -5.86
CA GLY A 88 -6.02 12.23 -4.69
C GLY A 88 -5.39 13.63 -4.72
N GLY A 89 -4.98 14.11 -5.91
CA GLY A 89 -4.38 15.43 -6.11
C GLY A 89 -2.94 15.59 -5.61
N SER A 90 -2.34 14.54 -5.05
CA SER A 90 -1.00 14.61 -4.44
C SER A 90 -0.17 13.33 -4.62
N GLY A 91 -0.68 12.35 -5.37
CA GLY A 91 -0.02 11.08 -5.63
C GLY A 91 -0.53 9.97 -4.73
N GLY A 92 -0.53 8.74 -5.23
CA GLY A 92 -0.96 7.57 -4.47
C GLY A 92 -0.84 6.28 -5.27
N TYR A 93 -1.48 5.23 -4.78
CA TYR A 93 -1.29 3.86 -5.22
C TYR A 93 -2.60 3.23 -5.66
N VAL A 94 -2.56 2.47 -6.76
CA VAL A 94 -3.71 1.75 -7.32
C VAL A 94 -3.42 0.27 -7.47
N TYR A 95 -4.34 -0.56 -6.97
CA TYR A 95 -4.35 -2.00 -7.17
C TYR A 95 -5.73 -2.47 -7.66
N ASN A 96 -5.77 -3.12 -8.82
CA ASN A 96 -6.99 -3.63 -9.43
C ASN A 96 -7.27 -5.06 -8.94
N LEU A 97 -7.75 -5.16 -7.70
CA LEU A 97 -8.03 -6.45 -7.04
C LEU A 97 -9.10 -7.23 -7.80
N SER A 98 -8.82 -8.48 -8.14
CA SER A 98 -9.83 -9.43 -8.58
C SER A 98 -10.50 -10.05 -7.38
N THR A 99 -11.82 -9.95 -7.29
CA THR A 99 -12.62 -10.60 -6.23
C THR A 99 -13.26 -11.90 -6.70
N ARG A 100 -12.76 -12.47 -7.80
CA ARG A 100 -13.24 -13.74 -8.35
C ARG A 100 -12.95 -14.86 -7.37
N GLY A 101 -13.98 -15.61 -6.99
CA GLY A 101 -13.87 -16.70 -6.01
C GLY A 101 -14.01 -16.25 -4.56
N LEU A 102 -14.13 -14.95 -4.28
CA LEU A 102 -14.49 -14.45 -2.96
C LEU A 102 -16.02 -14.44 -2.80
N ALA A 103 -16.50 -14.88 -1.64
CA ALA A 103 -17.91 -14.83 -1.28
C ALA A 103 -18.35 -13.38 -0.98
N PRO A 104 -19.65 -13.06 -1.01
CA PRO A 104 -20.15 -11.83 -0.37
C PRO A 104 -19.79 -11.82 1.12
N GLY A 105 -19.42 -10.65 1.66
CA GLY A 105 -19.00 -10.51 3.05
C GLY A 105 -17.87 -9.50 3.26
N ARG A 106 -17.32 -9.49 4.47
CA ARG A 106 -16.17 -8.67 4.84
C ARG A 106 -14.89 -9.43 4.55
N HIS A 107 -13.96 -8.76 3.89
CA HIS A 107 -12.65 -9.28 3.53
C HIS A 107 -11.56 -8.31 4.01
N THR A 108 -10.38 -8.83 4.27
CA THR A 108 -9.23 -8.05 4.71
C THR A 108 -8.07 -8.20 3.72
N LEU A 109 -7.69 -7.09 3.09
CA LEU A 109 -6.47 -6.97 2.30
C LEU A 109 -5.29 -6.66 3.23
N THR A 110 -4.26 -7.49 3.17
CA THR A 110 -2.98 -7.30 3.87
C THR A 110 -1.94 -6.79 2.89
N LEU A 111 -1.18 -5.77 3.27
CA LEU A 111 -0.16 -5.15 2.43
C LEU A 111 1.02 -4.63 3.24
N GLU A 112 2.12 -4.34 2.56
CA GLU A 112 3.28 -3.68 3.13
C GLU A 112 3.73 -2.51 2.25
N ALA A 113 4.44 -1.56 2.86
CA ALA A 113 5.16 -0.51 2.17
C ALA A 113 6.67 -0.70 2.41
N ALA A 114 7.47 -0.54 1.36
CA ALA A 114 8.91 -0.68 1.46
C ALA A 114 9.51 0.31 2.47
N GLY A 115 10.30 -0.20 3.40
CA GLY A 115 10.88 0.60 4.49
C GLY A 115 9.93 0.84 5.67
N ASP A 116 8.68 0.35 5.61
CA ASP A 116 7.78 0.30 6.75
C ASP A 116 8.05 -0.95 7.59
N ALA A 117 8.08 -0.79 8.91
CA ALA A 117 8.20 -1.92 9.84
C ALA A 117 6.87 -2.64 10.08
N MET A 118 5.74 -2.01 9.71
CA MET A 118 4.40 -2.49 9.98
C MET A 118 3.74 -3.09 8.73
N ILE A 119 3.13 -4.26 8.90
CA ILE A 119 2.17 -4.82 7.95
C ILE A 119 0.81 -4.14 8.17
N HIS A 120 0.22 -3.65 7.09
CA HIS A 120 -1.05 -2.94 7.10
C HIS A 120 -2.20 -3.85 6.69
N ARG A 121 -3.39 -3.55 7.21
CA ARG A 121 -4.63 -4.27 6.89
C ARG A 121 -5.74 -3.28 6.54
N ILE A 122 -6.45 -3.56 5.46
CA ILE A 122 -7.59 -2.77 5.00
C ILE A 122 -8.80 -3.70 4.85
N ASP A 123 -9.90 -3.37 5.51
CA ASP A 123 -11.14 -4.11 5.36
C ASP A 123 -11.99 -3.54 4.22
N PHE A 124 -12.67 -4.41 3.48
CA PHE A 124 -13.64 -4.03 2.45
C PHE A 124 -14.82 -4.99 2.40
N LEU A 125 -15.95 -4.52 1.87
CA LEU A 125 -17.19 -5.28 1.79
C LEU A 125 -17.53 -5.72 0.35
N LEU A 126 -17.94 -6.97 0.20
CA LEU A 126 -18.47 -7.55 -1.04
C LEU A 126 -19.95 -7.91 -0.90
N ARG A 127 -20.72 -7.74 -1.98
CA ARG A 127 -22.13 -8.12 -2.12
C ARG A 127 -22.42 -8.86 -3.42
#